data_AF-A0A965UKK0-F1
#
_entry.id   AF-A0A965UKK0-F1
#
_cell.length_a   1.000
_cell.length_b   1.000
_cell.length_c   1.000
_cell.angle_alpha   90.00
_cell.angle_beta   90.00
_cell.angle_gamma   90.00
#
_symmetry.space_group_name_H-M   'P 1'
#
loop_
_entity.id
_entity.type
_entity.pdbx_description
1 polymer ?
#
loop_
_entity_poly.entity_id
_entity_poly.type
_entity_poly.pdbx_seq_one_letter_code
_entity_poly.pdbx_strand_id
1 'polypeptide(L)'
;MTVTLESANDSLRDAVALRMAATDPSDPKMQGYKPGPLAGCEPAQQCAAELLARQSCCEGTRLRSDHSDPYSEWPVVTIAEQTLRQAVAAVRDRHTKYGPPTEHFARTAALVNAAFGTTFTSADWALVMVLDKIARQRGTAPTDDAAVDIAGYAACHQECRNA
;
A
#
# COMPACT_ATOMS: atom_id res chain seq x y z
N MET A 1 -20.54 22.05 27.84
CA MET A 1 -19.08 22.27 27.81
C MET A 1 -18.59 21.85 26.43
N THR A 2 -18.09 22.79 25.65
CA THR A 2 -17.43 22.50 24.37
C THR A 2 -16.08 21.86 24.65
N VAL A 3 -15.89 20.62 24.23
CA VAL A 3 -14.58 19.95 24.27
C VAL A 3 -13.67 20.72 23.32
N THR A 4 -12.59 21.29 23.84
CA THR A 4 -11.57 21.94 23.02
C THR A 4 -10.72 20.88 22.33
N LEU A 5 -10.10 21.24 21.21
CA LEU A 5 -9.14 20.34 20.53
C LEU A 5 -8.02 19.94 21.50
N GLU A 6 -7.56 20.85 22.36
CA GLU A 6 -6.59 20.53 23.41
C GLU A 6 -7.11 19.49 24.40
N SER A 7 -8.35 19.60 24.89
CA SER A 7 -8.94 18.65 25.83
C SER A 7 -9.16 17.26 25.22
N ALA A 8 -9.48 17.21 23.92
CA ALA A 8 -9.55 15.96 23.18
C ALA A 8 -8.16 15.32 23.01
N ASN A 9 -7.13 16.14 22.75
CA ASN A 9 -5.75 15.68 22.62
C ASN A 9 -5.19 15.16 23.96
N ASP A 10 -5.50 15.80 25.07
CA ASP A 10 -5.06 15.36 26.40
C ASP A 10 -5.72 14.04 26.79
N SER A 11 -7.04 13.91 26.56
CA SER A 11 -7.77 12.66 26.80
C SER A 11 -7.22 11.49 25.98
N LEU A 12 -6.76 11.77 24.75
CA LEU A 12 -6.12 10.78 23.88
C LEU A 12 -4.76 10.33 24.44
N ARG A 13 -3.92 11.26 24.92
CA ARG A 13 -2.60 10.95 25.50
C ARG A 13 -2.72 10.06 26.73
N ASP A 14 -3.68 10.34 27.60
CA ASP A 14 -3.90 9.56 28.83
C ASP A 14 -4.36 8.12 28.52
N ALA A 15 -5.24 7.96 27.54
CA ALA A 15 -5.69 6.64 27.09
C ALA A 15 -4.55 5.80 26.49
N VAL A 16 -3.63 6.43 25.76
CA VAL A 16 -2.44 5.77 25.18
C VAL A 16 -1.48 5.30 26.27
N ALA A 17 -1.17 6.15 27.25
CA ALA A 17 -0.27 5.79 28.35
C ALA A 17 -0.80 4.60 29.16
N LEU A 18 -2.10 4.60 29.45
CA LEU A 18 -2.77 3.49 30.14
C LEU A 18 -2.70 2.18 29.35
N ARG A 19 -2.89 2.23 28.02
CA ARG A 19 -2.89 1.05 27.15
C ARG A 19 -1.50 0.44 26.99
N MET A 20 -0.45 1.27 26.93
CA MET A 20 0.94 0.81 26.85
C MET A 20 1.37 0.11 28.14
N ALA A 21 1.02 0.68 29.31
CA ALA A 21 1.30 0.07 30.60
C ALA A 21 0.61 -1.30 30.79
N ALA A 22 -0.49 -1.54 30.07
CA ALA A 22 -1.28 -2.77 30.16
C ALA A 22 -0.89 -3.85 29.12
N THR A 23 0.12 -3.63 28.27
CA THR A 23 0.48 -4.61 27.21
C THR A 23 1.63 -5.51 27.66
N ASP A 24 1.37 -6.81 27.70
CA ASP A 24 2.36 -7.82 28.07
C ASP A 24 3.45 -7.95 26.97
N PRO A 25 4.75 -7.92 27.32
CA PRO A 25 5.85 -8.07 26.36
C PRO A 25 5.83 -9.39 25.55
N SER A 26 5.07 -10.38 25.98
CA SER A 26 4.92 -11.69 25.33
C SER A 26 3.71 -11.82 24.40
N ASP A 27 2.96 -10.72 24.15
CA ASP A 27 1.80 -10.72 23.25
C ASP A 27 2.17 -11.29 21.85
N PRO A 28 1.45 -12.30 21.32
CA PRO A 28 1.72 -12.91 20.02
C PRO A 28 1.72 -11.92 18.83
N LYS A 29 1.12 -10.73 18.96
CA LYS A 29 1.18 -9.66 17.95
C LYS A 29 2.54 -8.95 17.90
N MET A 30 3.40 -9.17 18.89
CA MET A 30 4.79 -8.72 18.94
C MET A 30 5.77 -9.76 18.37
N GLN A 31 5.29 -10.98 18.05
CA GLN A 31 6.08 -11.98 17.35
C GLN A 31 5.90 -11.78 15.84
N GLY A 32 6.92 -11.22 15.19
CA GLY A 32 6.92 -10.95 13.75
C GLY A 32 6.76 -12.19 12.86
N TYR A 33 6.70 -11.96 11.54
CA TYR A 33 6.47 -12.97 10.51
C TYR A 33 7.43 -14.17 10.61
N LYS A 34 6.87 -15.39 10.53
CA LYS A 34 7.61 -16.64 10.33
C LYS A 34 7.58 -16.99 8.84
N PRO A 35 8.73 -17.20 8.18
CA PRO A 35 8.77 -17.52 6.75
C PRO A 35 7.92 -18.73 6.39
N GLY A 36 7.19 -18.62 5.27
CA GLY A 36 6.43 -19.73 4.71
C GLY A 36 7.33 -20.91 4.29
N PRO A 37 6.75 -22.09 4.03
CA PRO A 37 7.47 -23.37 3.90
C PRO A 37 8.47 -23.46 2.73
N LEU A 38 8.53 -22.47 1.85
CA LEU A 38 9.43 -22.42 0.71
C LEU A 38 10.60 -21.42 0.89
N ALA A 39 10.63 -20.68 1.99
CA ALA A 39 11.76 -19.79 2.29
C ALA A 39 13.03 -20.62 2.52
N GLY A 40 14.04 -20.43 1.66
CA GLY A 40 15.28 -21.21 1.67
C GLY A 40 15.21 -22.54 0.90
N CYS A 41 14.13 -22.80 0.16
CA CYS A 41 14.04 -23.96 -0.73
C CYS A 41 14.95 -23.76 -1.95
N GLU A 42 16.08 -24.45 -1.95
CA GLU A 42 17.10 -24.37 -3.00
C GLU A 42 16.55 -24.66 -4.42
N PRO A 43 15.66 -25.65 -4.64
CA PRO A 43 15.01 -25.84 -5.93
C PRO A 43 14.18 -24.63 -6.41
N ALA A 44 13.47 -23.94 -5.50
CA ALA A 44 12.69 -22.76 -5.85
C ALA A 44 13.60 -21.57 -6.21
N GLN A 45 14.75 -21.47 -5.54
CA GLN A 45 15.76 -20.44 -5.80
C GLN A 45 16.49 -20.67 -7.14
N GLN A 46 16.81 -21.92 -7.47
CA GLN A 46 17.45 -22.29 -8.73
C GLN A 46 16.53 -22.05 -9.94
N CYS A 47 15.25 -22.41 -9.84
CA CYS A 47 14.26 -22.14 -10.89
C CYS A 47 14.10 -20.64 -11.17
N ALA A 48 14.08 -19.82 -10.12
CA ALA A 48 14.06 -18.37 -10.27
C ALA A 48 15.34 -17.83 -10.93
N ALA A 49 16.51 -18.37 -10.56
CA ALA A 49 17.79 -17.97 -11.14
C ALA A 49 17.91 -18.34 -12.63
N GLU A 50 17.44 -19.52 -13.04
CA GLU A 50 17.42 -19.95 -14.44
C GLU A 50 16.53 -19.05 -15.32
N LEU A 51 15.36 -18.66 -14.82
CA LEU A 51 14.47 -17.74 -15.54
C LEU A 51 15.14 -16.37 -15.75
N LEU A 52 15.88 -15.89 -14.76
CA LEU A 52 16.62 -14.63 -14.84
C LEU A 52 17.84 -14.72 -15.77
N ALA A 53 18.48 -15.88 -15.86
CA ALA A 53 19.67 -16.10 -16.69
C ALA A 53 19.39 -16.20 -18.21
N ARG A 54 18.12 -16.30 -18.63
CA ARG A 54 17.73 -16.47 -20.05
C ARG A 54 17.76 -15.20 -20.91
N GLN A 55 18.23 -14.06 -20.41
CA GLN A 55 18.37 -12.83 -21.23
C GLN A 55 19.75 -12.75 -21.91
N SER A 56 19.76 -12.99 -23.23
CA SER A 56 20.90 -12.73 -24.12
C SER A 56 21.16 -11.22 -24.25
N CYS A 57 22.35 -10.76 -23.82
CA CYS A 57 22.78 -9.37 -23.88
C CYS A 57 23.41 -8.95 -25.23
N CYS A 58 23.48 -9.80 -26.26
CA CYS A 58 24.43 -9.61 -27.37
C CYS A 58 23.87 -9.58 -28.81
N GLU A 59 22.56 -9.58 -29.03
CA GLU A 59 21.99 -9.28 -30.35
C GLU A 59 21.18 -8.00 -30.24
N GLY A 60 21.70 -6.92 -30.84
CA GLY A 60 21.29 -5.52 -30.70
C GLY A 60 19.87 -5.16 -31.16
N THR A 61 18.90 -6.05 -31.00
CA THR A 61 17.52 -5.63 -30.77
C THR A 61 17.41 -5.38 -29.29
N ARG A 62 17.65 -4.13 -28.84
CA ARG A 62 16.92 -3.68 -27.65
C ARG A 62 15.48 -4.06 -27.96
N LEU A 63 14.88 -4.94 -27.16
CA LEU A 63 13.43 -4.95 -27.03
C LEU A 63 13.12 -3.51 -26.60
N ARG A 64 12.91 -2.66 -27.60
CA ARG A 64 12.17 -1.43 -27.43
C ARG A 64 10.93 -1.88 -26.68
N SER A 65 10.65 -1.12 -25.65
CA SER A 65 9.46 -1.17 -24.83
C SER A 65 8.19 -1.17 -25.69
N ASP A 66 7.88 -2.27 -26.36
CA ASP A 66 6.51 -2.71 -26.55
C ASP A 66 6.10 -3.34 -25.22
N HIS A 67 6.00 -2.48 -24.20
CA HIS A 67 4.93 -2.62 -23.24
C HIS A 67 3.64 -2.21 -23.95
N SER A 68 3.28 -2.92 -25.03
CA SER A 68 1.87 -3.19 -25.23
C SER A 68 1.48 -4.00 -24.01
N ASP A 69 0.81 -3.32 -23.08
CA ASP A 69 0.01 -3.98 -22.05
C ASP A 69 -0.58 -5.24 -22.70
N PRO A 70 -0.35 -6.47 -22.21
CA PRO A 70 -0.87 -7.69 -22.85
C PRO A 70 -2.40 -7.66 -23.00
N TYR A 71 -3.05 -6.68 -22.37
CA TYR A 71 -4.46 -6.37 -22.48
C TYR A 71 -4.78 -5.15 -23.38
N SER A 72 -3.84 -4.53 -24.09
CA SER A 72 -4.07 -3.31 -24.89
C SER A 72 -4.94 -3.54 -26.11
N GLU A 73 -4.93 -4.76 -26.64
CA GLU A 73 -5.73 -5.16 -27.81
C GLU A 73 -7.09 -5.76 -27.42
N TRP A 74 -7.29 -6.04 -26.13
CA TRP A 74 -8.54 -6.62 -25.65
C TRP A 74 -9.55 -5.49 -25.41
N PRO A 75 -10.75 -5.54 -26.02
CA PRO A 75 -11.78 -4.56 -25.74
C PRO A 75 -12.11 -4.62 -24.25
N VAL A 76 -12.13 -3.47 -23.58
CA VAL A 76 -12.57 -3.38 -22.19
C VAL A 76 -14.01 -3.88 -22.13
N VAL A 77 -14.24 -5.00 -21.44
CA VAL A 77 -15.53 -5.70 -21.51
C VAL A 77 -16.50 -5.14 -20.46
N THR A 78 -15.97 -4.58 -19.36
CA THR A 78 -16.78 -4.12 -18.22
C THR A 78 -16.23 -2.86 -17.57
N ILE A 79 -17.10 -2.13 -16.84
CA ILE A 79 -16.71 -0.97 -16.02
C ILE A 79 -15.66 -1.37 -14.98
N ALA A 80 -15.78 -2.56 -14.37
CA ALA A 80 -14.82 -3.04 -13.38
C ALA A 80 -13.41 -3.20 -13.97
N GLU A 81 -13.30 -3.74 -15.17
CA GLU A 81 -12.01 -3.85 -15.88
C GLU A 81 -11.43 -2.46 -16.19
N GLN A 82 -12.27 -1.51 -16.63
CA GLN A 82 -11.85 -0.13 -16.86
C GLN A 82 -11.28 0.51 -15.59
N THR A 83 -11.96 0.35 -14.45
CA THR A 83 -11.53 0.87 -13.16
C THR A 83 -10.17 0.31 -12.76
N LEU A 84 -9.94 -0.99 -12.95
CA LEU A 84 -8.64 -1.61 -12.63
C LEU A 84 -7.51 -1.05 -13.51
N ARG A 85 -7.75 -0.87 -14.82
CA ARG A 85 -6.76 -0.27 -15.73
C ARG A 85 -6.44 1.17 -15.35
N GLN A 86 -7.45 1.96 -14.99
CA GLN A 86 -7.27 3.31 -14.47
C GLN A 86 -6.47 3.32 -13.16
N ALA A 87 -6.73 2.37 -12.26
CA ALA A 87 -6.00 2.26 -11.01
C ALA A 87 -4.51 1.94 -11.25
N VAL A 88 -4.21 1.02 -12.18
CA VAL A 88 -2.82 0.72 -12.59
C VAL A 88 -2.14 1.98 -13.15
N ALA A 89 -2.82 2.73 -14.03
CA ALA A 89 -2.29 3.97 -14.57
C ALA A 89 -2.04 5.02 -13.48
N ALA A 90 -2.97 5.17 -12.54
CA ALA A 90 -2.85 6.09 -11.41
C ALA A 90 -1.67 5.71 -10.50
N VAL A 91 -1.53 4.45 -10.11
CA VAL A 91 -0.39 3.98 -9.28
C VAL A 91 0.94 4.29 -9.97
N ARG A 92 1.07 3.99 -11.27
CA ARG A 92 2.28 4.30 -12.05
C ARG A 92 2.59 5.79 -12.09
N ASP A 93 1.59 6.64 -12.39
CA ASP A 93 1.75 8.10 -12.40
C ASP A 93 2.21 8.62 -11.03
N ARG A 94 1.58 8.17 -9.95
CA ARG A 94 1.92 8.60 -8.57
C ARG A 94 3.30 8.14 -8.14
N HIS A 95 3.73 6.95 -8.56
CA HIS A 95 5.06 6.43 -8.28
C HIS A 95 6.15 7.36 -8.83
N THR A 96 5.97 7.92 -10.02
CA THR A 96 6.95 8.86 -10.62
C THR A 96 7.00 10.22 -9.91
N LYS A 97 5.91 10.61 -9.24
CA LYS A 97 5.79 11.91 -8.56
C LYS A 97 6.25 11.89 -7.11
N TYR A 98 5.99 10.79 -6.39
CA TYR A 98 6.20 10.73 -4.94
C TYR A 98 7.19 9.65 -4.49
N GLY A 99 7.65 8.80 -5.42
CA GLY A 99 8.43 7.60 -5.12
C GLY A 99 7.56 6.42 -4.67
N PRO A 100 8.19 5.33 -4.19
CA PRO A 100 7.47 4.14 -3.76
C PRO A 100 6.52 4.40 -2.59
N PRO A 101 5.34 3.74 -2.58
CA PRO A 101 4.39 3.88 -1.47
C PRO A 101 5.01 3.47 -0.14
N THR A 102 5.96 2.50 -0.13
CA THR A 102 6.72 2.12 1.07
C THR A 102 7.42 3.31 1.72
N GLU A 103 8.00 4.21 0.92
CA GLU A 103 8.68 5.41 1.42
C GLU A 103 7.72 6.58 1.63
N HIS A 104 6.88 6.89 0.64
CA HIS A 104 5.98 8.06 0.73
C HIS A 104 4.97 7.91 1.86
N PHE A 105 4.38 6.71 2.02
CA PHE A 105 3.45 6.45 3.09
C PHE A 105 4.16 6.35 4.42
N ALA A 106 5.36 5.77 4.51
CA ALA A 106 6.14 5.79 5.75
C ALA A 106 6.44 7.22 6.22
N ARG A 107 6.85 8.12 5.32
CA ARG A 107 7.07 9.54 5.65
C ARG A 107 5.79 10.18 6.19
N THR A 108 4.65 9.92 5.56
CA THR A 108 3.38 10.53 5.95
C THR A 108 2.87 9.94 7.26
N ALA A 109 2.92 8.62 7.41
CA ALA A 109 2.58 7.91 8.64
C ALA A 109 3.46 8.37 9.80
N ALA A 110 4.77 8.58 9.60
CA ALA A 110 5.65 9.11 10.62
C ALA A 110 5.24 10.52 11.07
N LEU A 111 4.85 11.41 10.14
CA LEU A 111 4.35 12.74 10.47
C LEU A 111 3.04 12.67 11.27
N VAL A 112 2.12 11.79 10.87
CA VAL A 112 0.84 11.61 11.57
C VAL A 112 1.03 10.96 12.94
N ASN A 113 1.89 9.94 13.04
CA ASN A 113 2.27 9.34 14.30
C ASN A 113 2.89 10.38 15.24
N ALA A 114 3.76 11.25 14.72
CA ALA A 114 4.34 12.34 15.49
C ALA A 114 3.29 13.38 15.92
N ALA A 115 2.32 13.69 15.06
CA ALA A 115 1.29 14.69 15.34
C ALA A 115 0.19 14.21 16.29
N PHE A 116 -0.22 12.93 16.17
CA PHE A 116 -1.42 12.39 16.81
C PHE A 116 -1.16 11.20 17.73
N GLY A 117 0.10 10.79 17.91
CA GLY A 117 0.48 9.70 18.81
C GLY A 117 0.02 8.32 18.34
N THR A 118 -0.20 8.15 17.04
CA THR A 118 -0.55 6.87 16.43
C THR A 118 0.71 6.03 16.16
N THR A 119 0.51 4.77 15.78
CA THR A 119 1.61 3.85 15.39
C THR A 119 1.36 3.25 14.01
N PHE A 120 0.86 4.06 13.09
CA PHE A 120 0.61 3.61 11.73
C PHE A 120 1.91 3.27 11.03
N THR A 121 1.95 2.08 10.45
CA THR A 121 2.93 1.69 9.44
C THR A 121 2.57 2.31 8.08
N SER A 122 3.46 2.18 7.10
CA SER A 122 3.14 2.53 5.70
C SER A 122 1.97 1.72 5.15
N ALA A 123 1.79 0.47 5.60
CA ALA A 123 0.65 -0.36 5.25
C ALA A 123 -0.64 0.15 5.90
N ASP A 124 -0.62 0.50 7.20
CA ASP A 124 -1.79 1.08 7.87
C ASP A 124 -2.21 2.39 7.21
N TRP A 125 -1.23 3.21 6.80
CA TRP A 125 -1.50 4.45 6.11
C TRP A 125 -2.20 4.24 4.76
N ALA A 126 -1.84 3.19 4.02
CA ALA A 126 -2.56 2.82 2.80
C ALA A 126 -4.04 2.48 3.09
N LEU A 127 -4.34 1.81 4.21
CA LEU A 127 -5.72 1.53 4.62
C LEU A 127 -6.46 2.80 5.07
N VAL A 128 -5.78 3.72 5.76
CA VAL A 128 -6.34 5.05 6.11
C VAL A 128 -6.76 5.79 4.84
N MET A 129 -5.95 5.74 3.77
CA MET A 129 -6.32 6.34 2.48
C MET A 129 -7.53 5.65 1.85
N VAL A 130 -7.70 4.33 1.96
CA VAL A 130 -8.92 3.63 1.52
C VAL A 130 -10.15 4.14 2.30
N LEU A 131 -10.03 4.31 3.61
CA LEU A 131 -11.12 4.81 4.45
C LEU A 131 -11.54 6.23 4.06
N ASP A 132 -10.58 7.12 3.74
CA ASP A 132 -10.87 8.46 3.21
C ASP A 132 -11.74 8.40 1.95
N LYS A 133 -11.43 7.48 1.02
CA LYS A 133 -12.20 7.33 -0.22
C LYS A 133 -13.60 6.76 0.01
N ILE A 134 -13.74 5.81 0.93
CA ILE A 134 -15.06 5.31 1.36
C ILE A 134 -15.88 6.45 1.99
N ALA A 135 -15.26 7.28 2.83
CA ALA A 135 -15.92 8.43 3.43
C ALA A 135 -16.39 9.44 2.36
N ARG A 136 -15.56 9.73 1.35
CA ARG A 136 -15.93 10.60 0.21
C ARG A 136 -17.10 10.07 -0.59
N GLN A 137 -17.24 8.75 -0.77
CA GLN A 137 -18.40 8.15 -1.45
C GLN A 137 -19.73 8.35 -0.71
N ARG A 138 -19.69 8.56 0.62
CA ARG A 138 -20.88 8.84 1.43
C ARG A 138 -21.28 10.32 1.43
N GLY A 139 -20.47 11.20 0.84
CA GLY A 139 -20.73 12.63 0.73
C GLY A 139 -21.79 12.98 -0.32
N THR A 140 -22.14 14.25 -0.41
CA THR A 140 -23.18 14.78 -1.34
C THR A 140 -22.74 14.86 -2.80
N ALA A 141 -21.45 14.64 -3.09
CA ALA A 141 -20.88 14.68 -4.44
C ALA A 141 -19.89 13.52 -4.64
N PRO A 142 -20.36 12.25 -4.67
CA PRO A 142 -19.52 11.12 -4.98
C PRO A 142 -18.97 11.25 -6.40
N THR A 143 -17.69 10.91 -6.57
CA THR A 143 -17.01 10.88 -7.87
C THR A 143 -16.65 9.44 -8.20
N ASP A 144 -16.68 9.09 -9.48
CA ASP A 144 -16.34 7.73 -9.95
C ASP A 144 -14.87 7.38 -9.65
N ASP A 145 -14.02 8.40 -9.48
CA ASP A 145 -12.60 8.28 -9.11
C ASP A 145 -12.39 7.55 -7.77
N ALA A 146 -13.39 7.51 -6.89
CA ALA A 146 -13.23 6.86 -5.59
C ALA A 146 -12.98 5.35 -5.71
N ALA A 147 -13.60 4.67 -6.68
CA ALA A 147 -13.37 3.24 -6.90
C ALA A 147 -11.95 2.97 -7.43
N VAL A 148 -11.46 3.85 -8.31
CA VAL A 148 -10.10 3.83 -8.84
C VAL A 148 -9.09 4.04 -7.71
N ASP A 149 -9.31 5.05 -6.86
CA ASP A 149 -8.45 5.33 -5.71
C ASP A 149 -8.41 4.16 -4.73
N ILE A 150 -9.55 3.56 -4.40
CA ILE A 150 -9.62 2.40 -3.48
C ILE A 150 -8.80 1.23 -4.03
N ALA A 151 -8.97 0.89 -5.32
CA ALA A 151 -8.19 -0.17 -5.95
C ALA A 151 -6.68 0.15 -5.96
N GLY A 152 -6.31 1.40 -6.24
CA GLY A 152 -4.93 1.87 -6.20
C GLY A 152 -4.30 1.76 -4.81
N TYR A 153 -4.99 2.24 -3.76
CA TYR A 153 -4.48 2.15 -2.39
C TYR A 153 -4.47 0.72 -1.85
N ALA A 154 -5.39 -0.15 -2.28
CA ALA A 154 -5.33 -1.58 -1.98
C ALA A 154 -4.09 -2.24 -2.59
N ALA A 155 -3.70 -1.86 -3.81
CA ALA A 155 -2.45 -2.31 -4.42
C ALA A 155 -1.21 -1.78 -3.67
N CYS A 156 -1.18 -0.48 -3.33
CA CYS A 156 -0.10 0.10 -2.53
C CYS A 156 0.02 -0.54 -1.14
N HIS A 157 -1.10 -0.89 -0.51
CA HIS A 157 -1.11 -1.61 0.76
C HIS A 157 -0.42 -2.99 0.63
N GLN A 158 -0.71 -3.72 -0.45
CA GLN A 158 -0.04 -4.99 -0.73
C GLN A 158 1.47 -4.80 -0.90
N GLU A 159 1.91 -3.74 -1.59
CA GLU A 159 3.33 -3.41 -1.72
C GLU A 159 3.96 -3.11 -0.35
N CYS A 160 3.34 -2.25 0.46
CA CYS A 160 3.82 -1.92 1.81
C CYS A 160 3.89 -3.14 2.75
N ARG A 161 3.00 -4.12 2.60
CA ARG A 161 3.00 -5.34 3.42
C ARG A 161 4.11 -6.33 3.07
N ASN A 162 4.64 -6.26 1.86
CA ASN A 162 5.66 -7.18 1.35
C ASN A 162 7.07 -6.55 1.31
N ALA A 163 7.21 -5.32 1.82
CA ALA A 163 8.45 -4.57 1.86
C ALA A 163 9.26 -4.82 3.15
#